data_AF-A0A377E678-F1
#
_entry.id   AF-A0A377E678-F1
#
_cell.length_a   1.000
_cell.length_b   1.000
_cell.length_c   1.000
_cell.angle_alpha   90.00
_cell.angle_beta   90.00
_cell.angle_gamma   90.00
#
_symmetry.space_group_name_H-M   'P 1'
#
loop_
_entity.id
_entity.type
_entity.pdbx_description
1 polymer ?
#
loop_
_entity_poly.entity_id
_entity_poly.type
_entity_poly.pdbx_seq_one_letter_code
_entity_poly.pdbx_strand_id
1 'polypeptide(L)'
;MKKLTVAALAVTTLLSGSAFAHEAGEFFMRAGSATVRPTEGAGGTLGSLGGFSVTNNTQLGLTFTYMATDNIGVELLAATPFRHKIGTRATGDIATVHHLPPTLMAQWYFG
;
A
#
# COMPACT_ATOMS: atom_id res chain seq x y z
N MET A 1 18.53 9.87 -27.21
CA MET A 1 17.10 9.83 -26.82
C MET A 1 16.30 8.77 -27.56
N LYS A 2 16.37 8.64 -28.90
CA LYS A 2 15.64 7.59 -29.67
C LYS A 2 15.85 6.14 -29.18
N LYS A 3 17.08 5.77 -28.77
CA LYS A 3 17.42 4.40 -28.33
C LYS A 3 16.76 3.99 -27.01
N LEU A 4 16.60 4.93 -26.07
CA LEU A 4 15.90 4.72 -24.80
C LEU A 4 14.40 4.57 -25.01
N THR A 5 13.83 5.35 -25.93
CA THR A 5 12.41 5.25 -26.30
C THR A 5 12.09 3.91 -26.97
N VAL A 6 12.97 3.43 -27.86
CA VAL A 6 12.81 2.11 -28.51
C VAL A 6 12.97 0.96 -27.51
N ALA A 7 13.93 1.07 -26.59
CA ALA A 7 14.11 0.08 -25.52
C ALA A 7 12.91 0.03 -24.57
N ALA A 8 12.37 1.19 -24.18
CA ALA A 8 11.16 1.26 -23.35
C ALA A 8 9.94 0.65 -24.07
N LEU A 9 9.78 0.92 -25.37
CA LEU A 9 8.69 0.35 -26.16
C LEU A 9 8.81 -1.19 -26.31
N ALA A 10 10.03 -1.70 -26.48
CA ALA A 10 10.29 -3.15 -26.56
C ALA A 10 10.03 -3.86 -25.21
N VAL A 11 10.30 -3.20 -24.08
CA VAL A 11 9.94 -3.72 -22.75
C VAL A 11 8.42 -3.77 -22.58
N THR A 12 7.68 -2.77 -23.06
CA THR A 12 6.21 -2.76 -22.94
C THR A 12 5.54 -3.88 -23.72
N THR A 13 6.07 -4.30 -24.88
CA THR A 13 5.48 -5.42 -25.63
C THR A 13 5.70 -6.77 -24.97
N LEU A 14 6.80 -6.95 -24.23
CA LEU A 14 7.11 -8.17 -23.47
C LEU A 14 6.29 -8.31 -22.19
N LEU A 15 5.71 -7.21 -21.69
CA LEU A 15 4.84 -7.19 -20.51
C LEU A 15 3.38 -7.53 -20.82
N SER A 16 3.04 -7.81 -22.08
CA SER A 16 1.71 -8.26 -22.51
C SER A 16 1.47 -9.72 -22.08
N GLY A 17 1.45 -9.95 -20.77
CA GLY A 17 1.09 -11.26 -20.21
C GLY A 17 -0.35 -11.59 -20.57
N SER A 18 -0.56 -12.76 -21.17
CA SER A 18 -1.87 -13.37 -21.26
C SER A 18 -2.49 -13.44 -19.86
N ALA A 19 -3.75 -13.06 -19.73
CA ALA A 19 -4.49 -13.12 -18.48
C ALA A 19 -4.73 -14.59 -18.12
N PHE A 20 -3.77 -15.20 -17.41
CA PHE A 20 -3.96 -16.47 -16.76
C PHE A 20 -4.63 -16.23 -15.41
N ALA A 21 -5.64 -17.05 -15.10
CA ALA A 21 -6.18 -17.09 -13.76
C ALA A 21 -5.09 -17.52 -12.78
N HIS A 22 -5.20 -17.09 -11.52
CA HIS A 22 -4.27 -17.55 -10.51
C HIS A 22 -4.49 -19.04 -10.23
N GLU A 23 -3.40 -19.80 -10.07
CA GLU A 23 -3.44 -21.25 -9.88
C GLU A 23 -2.87 -21.65 -8.50
N ALA A 24 -3.28 -22.79 -7.98
CA ALA A 24 -2.76 -23.33 -6.74
C ALA A 24 -1.23 -23.50 -6.79
N GLY A 25 -0.56 -23.00 -5.76
CA GLY A 25 0.90 -23.02 -5.64
C GLY A 25 1.60 -21.84 -6.33
N GLU A 26 0.88 -20.96 -7.03
CA GLU A 26 1.47 -19.77 -7.63
C GLU A 26 2.03 -18.81 -6.57
N PHE A 27 3.21 -18.25 -6.85
CA PHE A 27 3.80 -17.17 -6.09
C PHE A 27 4.03 -15.97 -7.00
N PHE A 28 3.55 -14.80 -6.58
CA PHE A 28 3.77 -13.56 -7.30
C PHE A 28 3.92 -12.37 -6.34
N MET A 29 4.48 -11.29 -6.88
CA MET A 29 4.69 -10.06 -6.13
C MET A 29 4.13 -8.84 -6.85
N ARG A 30 3.66 -7.86 -6.10
CA ARG A 30 3.21 -6.56 -6.61
C ARG A 30 4.06 -5.45 -6.00
N ALA A 31 4.33 -4.42 -6.79
CA ALA A 31 5.03 -3.22 -6.34
C ALA A 31 4.27 -1.97 -6.79
N GLY A 32 4.11 -0.99 -5.90
CA GLY A 32 3.37 0.22 -6.21
C GLY A 32 3.35 1.25 -5.08
N SER A 33 2.54 2.29 -5.24
CA SER A 33 2.32 3.29 -4.20
C SER A 33 1.30 2.81 -3.17
N ALA A 34 1.70 2.68 -1.91
CA ALA A 34 0.80 2.43 -0.79
C ALA A 34 0.52 3.75 -0.05
N THR A 35 -0.75 4.13 0.12
CA THR A 35 -1.15 5.35 0.82
C THR A 35 -1.88 5.03 2.11
N VAL A 36 -1.33 5.47 3.24
CA VAL A 36 -2.03 5.42 4.53
C VAL A 36 -2.80 6.73 4.71
N ARG A 37 -4.12 6.61 4.87
CA ARG A 37 -5.03 7.72 5.16
C ARG A 37 -5.69 7.49 6.52
N PRO A 38 -5.13 8.04 7.61
CA PRO A 38 -5.71 7.91 8.93
C PRO A 38 -7.14 8.48 8.95
N THR A 39 -8.07 7.75 9.56
CA THR A 39 -9.43 8.22 9.78
C THR A 39 -9.59 8.71 11.20
N GLU A 40 -10.28 9.84 11.35
CA GLU A 40 -10.58 10.44 12.64
C GLU A 40 -11.91 9.86 13.15
N GLY A 41 -11.91 9.29 14.36
CA GLY A 41 -13.14 8.84 15.00
C GLY A 41 -14.11 10.01 15.25
N ALA A 42 -15.42 9.75 15.17
CA ALA A 42 -16.44 10.78 15.39
C ALA A 42 -16.37 11.31 16.84
N GLY A 43 -15.94 12.55 16.99
CA GLY A 43 -15.91 13.27 18.27
C GLY A 43 -14.52 13.78 18.61
N GLY A 44 -14.36 15.10 18.68
CA GLY A 44 -13.14 15.73 19.18
C GLY A 44 -12.81 15.19 20.56
N THR A 45 -11.82 14.32 20.64
CA THR A 45 -11.41 13.61 21.86
C THR A 45 -10.83 14.53 22.93
N LEU A 46 -10.61 15.82 22.61
CA LEU A 46 -9.95 16.80 23.46
C LEU A 46 -10.79 18.05 23.77
N GLY A 47 -12.12 18.00 23.64
CA GLY A 47 -12.98 19.14 23.99
C GLY A 47 -12.65 20.40 23.16
N SER A 48 -12.22 21.50 23.80
CA SER A 48 -11.93 22.78 23.14
C SER A 48 -10.72 22.76 22.19
N LEU A 49 -9.86 21.73 22.28
CA LEU A 49 -8.71 21.55 21.38
C LEU A 49 -9.09 20.84 20.06
N GLY A 50 -10.31 20.32 19.95
CA GLY A 50 -10.80 19.59 18.78
C GLY A 50 -10.34 18.14 18.72
N GLY A 51 -10.24 17.59 17.50
CA GLY A 51 -9.69 16.26 17.23
C GLY A 51 -8.21 16.33 16.82
N PHE A 52 -7.50 15.22 16.99
CA PHE A 52 -6.16 15.08 16.42
C PHE A 52 -6.23 14.96 14.91
N SER A 53 -5.45 15.76 14.19
CA SER A 53 -5.18 15.56 12.77
C SER A 53 -3.92 14.70 12.62
N VAL A 54 -4.00 13.68 11.78
CA VAL A 54 -2.85 12.83 11.43
C VAL A 54 -2.64 12.88 9.92
N THR A 55 -1.45 13.27 9.47
CA THR A 55 -1.20 13.49 8.04
C THR A 55 -1.19 12.19 7.24
N ASN A 56 -1.77 12.20 6.04
CA ASN A 56 -1.62 11.11 5.07
C ASN A 56 -0.15 10.96 4.64
N ASN A 57 0.26 9.74 4.30
CA ASN A 57 1.60 9.49 3.75
C ASN A 57 1.54 8.38 2.70
N THR A 58 2.32 8.55 1.62
CA THR A 58 2.41 7.60 0.50
C THR A 58 3.84 7.08 0.43
N GLN A 59 4.00 5.77 0.36
CA GLN A 59 5.29 5.08 0.40
C GLN A 59 5.35 3.99 -0.68
N LEU A 60 6.54 3.46 -0.94
CA LEU A 60 6.71 2.28 -1.78
C LEU A 60 6.17 1.06 -1.03
N GLY A 61 5.15 0.42 -1.58
CA GLY A 61 4.54 -0.81 -1.09
C GLY A 61 4.92 -2.01 -1.96
N LEU A 62 5.17 -3.14 -1.30
CA LEU A 62 5.41 -4.44 -1.89
C LEU A 62 4.39 -5.41 -1.30
N THR A 63 3.79 -6.26 -2.13
CA THR A 63 3.01 -7.39 -1.64
C THR A 63 3.55 -8.70 -2.21
N PHE A 64 3.58 -9.72 -1.37
CA PHE A 64 4.02 -11.07 -1.73
C PHE A 64 2.85 -12.01 -1.49
N THR A 65 2.35 -12.64 -2.55
CA THR A 65 1.21 -13.55 -2.45
C THR A 65 1.61 -14.96 -2.80
N TYR A 66 1.13 -15.92 -2.01
CA TYR A 66 1.18 -17.34 -2.32
C TYR A 66 -0.25 -17.89 -2.42
N MET A 67 -0.59 -18.52 -3.54
CA MET A 67 -1.89 -19.14 -3.77
C MET A 67 -1.91 -20.53 -3.10
N ALA A 68 -2.64 -20.66 -2.00
CA ALA A 68 -2.85 -21.94 -1.32
C ALA A 68 -3.78 -22.86 -2.12
N THR A 69 -4.72 -22.28 -2.88
CA THR A 69 -5.60 -22.96 -3.84
C THR A 69 -5.78 -22.07 -5.07
N ASP A 70 -6.54 -22.50 -6.08
CA ASP A 70 -6.83 -21.70 -7.29
C ASP A 70 -7.55 -20.36 -6.97
N ASN A 71 -8.16 -20.21 -5.79
CA ASN A 71 -8.89 -19.00 -5.41
C ASN A 71 -8.44 -18.41 -4.07
N ILE A 72 -7.72 -19.14 -3.23
CA ILE A 72 -7.32 -18.66 -1.90
C ILE A 72 -5.84 -18.34 -1.90
N GLY A 73 -5.52 -17.07 -1.63
CA GLY A 73 -4.15 -16.59 -1.49
C GLY A 73 -3.82 -16.13 -0.07
N VAL A 74 -2.56 -16.25 0.33
CA VAL A 74 -2.01 -15.62 1.52
C VAL A 74 -1.07 -14.52 1.06
N GLU A 75 -1.35 -13.27 1.44
CA GLU A 75 -0.56 -12.09 1.04
C GLU A 75 0.12 -11.44 2.25
N LEU A 76 1.41 -11.19 2.12
CA LEU A 76 2.17 -10.34 3.03
C LEU A 76 2.43 -8.99 2.36
N LEU A 77 1.89 -7.92 2.95
CA LEU A 77 2.19 -6.54 2.57
C LEU A 77 3.36 -6.01 3.39
N ALA A 78 4.32 -5.39 2.71
CA ALA A 78 5.45 -4.66 3.27
C ALA A 78 5.53 -3.27 2.60
N ALA A 79 6.07 -2.28 3.30
CA ALA A 79 6.25 -0.95 2.73
C ALA A 79 7.45 -0.24 3.37
N THR A 80 7.99 0.77 2.70
CA THR A 80 8.97 1.67 3.33
C THR A 80 8.32 2.41 4.50
N PRO A 81 9.07 2.76 5.57
CA PRO A 81 8.50 3.34 6.79
C PRO A 81 7.59 4.53 6.51
N PHE A 82 6.36 4.49 6.99
CA PHE A 82 5.46 5.64 6.91
C PHE A 82 5.83 6.67 7.97
N ARG A 83 5.62 7.94 7.65
CA ARG A 83 5.85 9.08 8.55
C ARG A 83 4.59 9.92 8.65
N HIS A 84 4.07 10.07 9.86
CA HIS A 84 2.89 10.87 10.15
C HIS A 84 3.23 12.00 11.10
N LYS A 85 2.69 13.19 10.84
CA LYS A 85 2.66 14.26 11.82
C LYS A 85 1.31 14.25 12.51
N ILE A 86 1.34 14.44 13.83
CA ILE A 86 0.16 14.47 14.69
C ILE A 86 0.08 15.86 15.29
N GLY A 87 -1.11 16.45 15.27
CA GLY A 87 -1.34 17.81 15.72
C GLY A 87 -2.80 18.12 16.03
N THR A 88 -3.05 19.34 16.48
CA THR A 88 -4.40 19.92 16.57
C THR A 88 -4.42 21.26 15.84
N ARG A 89 -5.62 21.78 15.55
CA ARG A 89 -5.74 23.11 14.94
C ARG A 89 -5.13 24.21 15.81
N ALA A 90 -5.22 24.09 17.13
CA ALA A 90 -4.74 25.10 18.06
C ALA A 90 -3.21 25.06 18.27
N THR A 91 -2.62 23.87 18.24
CA THR A 91 -1.20 23.66 18.60
C THR A 91 -0.29 23.48 17.39
N GLY A 92 -0.84 23.20 16.21
CA GLY A 92 -0.06 22.72 15.06
C GLY A 92 0.46 21.30 15.29
N ASP A 93 1.51 20.93 14.54
CA ASP A 93 2.20 19.64 14.65
C ASP A 93 2.90 19.52 16.02
N ILE A 94 2.51 18.54 16.84
CA ILE A 94 3.09 18.31 18.18
C ILE A 94 3.95 17.05 18.25
N ALA A 95 3.78 16.12 17.31
CA ALA A 95 4.54 14.87 17.28
C ALA A 95 4.74 14.36 15.85
N THR A 96 5.79 13.55 15.67
CA THR A 96 6.01 12.76 14.47
C THR A 96 6.07 11.29 14.87
N VAL A 97 5.32 10.44 14.18
CA VAL A 97 5.30 9.00 14.39
C VAL A 97 5.70 8.29 13.12
N HIS A 98 6.51 7.25 13.27
CA HIS A 98 6.89 6.35 12.19
C HIS A 98 6.34 4.96 12.46
N HIS A 99 5.91 4.26 11.41
CA HIS A 99 5.57 2.84 11.52
C HIS A 99 5.89 2.10 10.23
N LEU A 100 6.21 0.82 10.37
CA LEU A 100 6.18 -0.15 9.28
C LEU A 100 4.83 -0.88 9.37
N PRO A 101 4.13 -1.14 8.25
CA PRO A 101 2.84 -1.85 8.28
C PRO A 101 2.97 -3.27 7.72
N PRO A 102 3.80 -4.18 8.29
CA PRO A 102 3.78 -5.56 7.86
C PRO A 102 2.39 -6.15 8.17
N THR A 103 1.66 -6.53 7.13
CA THR A 103 0.27 -7.01 7.26
C THR A 103 0.13 -8.33 6.52
N LEU A 104 -0.33 -9.36 7.23
CA LEU A 104 -0.65 -10.65 6.65
C LEU A 104 -2.16 -10.72 6.39
N MET A 105 -2.55 -11.10 5.18
CA MET A 105 -3.94 -11.13 4.73
C MET A 105 -4.26 -12.49 4.10
N ALA A 106 -5.50 -12.94 4.29
CA ALA A 106 -6.09 -13.99 3.48
C ALA A 106 -6.89 -13.33 2.35
N GLN A 107 -6.70 -13.80 1.12
CA GLN A 107 -7.31 -13.27 -0.08
C GLN A 107 -8.19 -14.33 -0.73
N TRP A 108 -9.33 -13.88 -1.25
CA TRP A 108 -10.19 -14.69 -2.11
C TRP A 108 -10.22 -14.06 -3.50
N TYR A 109 -9.71 -14.78 -4.49
CA TYR A 109 -9.68 -14.40 -5.90
C TYR A 109 -10.95 -14.93 -6.59
N PHE A 110 -11.81 -13.98 -6.99
CA PHE A 110 -13.00 -14.27 -7.78
C PHE A 110 -12.63 -14.57 -9.24
N GLY A 111 -13.45 -15.37 -9.91
CA GLY A 111 -13.38 -15.64 -11.35
C GLY A 111 -14.57 -15.01 -12.08
#